data_AF-A0A945F7Y5-F1
#
_entry.id   AF-A0A945F7Y5-F1
#
_cell.length_a   1.000
_cell.length_b   1.000
_cell.length_c   1.000
_cell.angle_alpha   90.00
_cell.angle_beta   90.00
_cell.angle_gamma   90.00
#
_symmetry.space_group_name_H-M   'P 1'
#
loop_
_entity.id
_entity.type
_entity.pdbx_description
1 polymer ?
#
loop_
_entity_poly.entity_id
_entity_poly.type
_entity_poly.pdbx_seq_one_letter_code
_entity_poly.pdbx_strand_id
1 'polypeptide(L)'
;MKRVIVEYSKLTTDILDLLIEKYPDGYEYNDIIKFQNAKLETISAVEVRTEDTIYLVKISLQLEKTMEDYTDDETSFDENDF
;
A
#
# COMPACT_ATOMS: atom_id res chain seq x y z
N MET A 1 -13.30 -6.47 14.26
CA MET A 1 -12.19 -6.17 13.33
C MET A 1 -12.33 -6.97 12.06
N LYS A 2 -12.49 -6.27 10.94
CA LYS A 2 -12.57 -6.86 9.61
C LYS A 2 -11.18 -6.92 8.98
N ARG A 3 -10.89 -7.97 8.21
CA ARG A 3 -9.66 -8.10 7.43
C ARG A 3 -10.00 -8.06 5.95
N VAL A 4 -9.40 -7.16 5.21
CA VAL A 4 -9.65 -6.95 3.78
C VAL A 4 -8.33 -7.07 3.04
N ILE A 5 -8.28 -7.96 2.04
CA ILE A 5 -7.13 -8.07 1.14
C ILE A 5 -7.37 -7.13 -0.04
N VAL A 6 -6.44 -6.21 -0.27
CA VAL A 6 -6.53 -5.20 -1.33
C VAL A 6 -5.40 -5.45 -2.32
N GLU A 7 -5.75 -5.51 -3.60
CA GLU A 7 -4.78 -5.56 -4.68
C GLU A 7 -4.58 -4.16 -5.24
N TYR A 8 -3.44 -3.92 -5.90
CA TYR A 8 -3.13 -2.62 -6.51
C TYR A 8 -4.28 -2.07 -7.37
N SER A 9 -4.95 -2.91 -8.18
CA SER A 9 -6.09 -2.47 -9.01
C SER A 9 -7.33 -2.01 -8.24
N LYS A 10 -7.39 -2.28 -6.92
CA LYS A 10 -8.50 -1.91 -6.03
C LYS A 10 -8.05 -0.94 -4.93
N LEU A 11 -6.85 -0.41 -5.05
CA LEU A 11 -6.28 0.54 -4.11
C LEU A 11 -6.99 1.88 -4.31
N THR A 12 -7.52 2.43 -3.22
CA THR A 12 -8.11 3.76 -3.18
C THR A 12 -7.08 4.74 -2.63
N THR A 13 -7.21 6.02 -2.95
CA THR A 13 -6.32 7.08 -2.44
C THR A 13 -6.18 7.01 -0.92
N ASP A 14 -7.28 6.84 -0.18
CA ASP A 14 -7.25 6.69 1.28
C ASP A 14 -6.33 5.55 1.78
N ILE A 15 -6.24 4.43 1.06
CA ILE A 15 -5.38 3.30 1.45
C ILE A 15 -3.92 3.59 1.07
N LEU A 16 -3.70 4.32 -0.02
CA LEU A 16 -2.38 4.77 -0.42
C LEU A 16 -1.81 5.75 0.59
N ASP A 17 -2.62 6.73 1.01
CA ASP A 17 -2.24 7.71 2.03
C ASP A 17 -1.85 7.00 3.34
N LEU A 18 -2.63 6.02 3.79
CA LEU A 18 -2.30 5.21 4.97
C LEU A 18 -0.99 4.42 4.82
N LEU A 19 -0.65 4.00 3.60
CA LEU A 19 0.62 3.33 3.34
C LEU A 19 1.78 4.31 3.43
N ILE A 20 1.65 5.51 2.85
CA ILE A 20 2.67 6.56 2.88
C ILE A 20 2.86 7.09 4.30
N GLU A 21 1.78 7.37 5.03
CA GLU A 21 1.84 7.82 6.42
C GLU A 21 2.53 6.80 7.33
N LYS A 22 2.30 5.49 7.07
CA LYS A 22 2.89 4.42 7.86
C LYS A 22 4.32 4.08 7.43
N TYR A 23 4.61 4.19 6.14
CA TYR A 23 5.86 3.81 5.49
C TYR A 23 6.39 4.97 4.63
N PRO A 24 6.73 6.12 5.23
CA PRO A 24 7.16 7.31 4.49
C PRO A 24 8.49 7.09 3.76
N ASP A 25 9.36 6.26 4.32
CA ASP A 25 10.64 5.86 3.72
C ASP A 25 10.53 4.54 2.92
N GLY A 26 9.31 4.07 2.68
CA GLY A 26 9.03 2.74 2.15
C GLY A 26 8.98 1.64 3.23
N TYR A 27 8.63 0.42 2.81
CA TYR A 27 8.51 -0.74 3.69
C TYR A 27 9.73 -1.67 3.58
N GLU A 28 10.14 -2.28 4.69
CA GLU A 28 11.24 -3.23 4.69
C GLU A 28 10.73 -4.68 4.59
N TYR A 29 11.66 -5.62 4.37
CA TYR A 29 11.35 -7.05 4.37
C TYR A 29 10.66 -7.53 5.66
N ASN A 30 10.88 -6.85 6.79
CA ASN A 30 10.27 -7.16 8.08
C ASN A 30 8.79 -6.77 8.15
N ASP A 31 8.34 -5.81 7.33
CA ASP A 31 6.95 -5.37 7.24
C ASP A 31 6.11 -6.25 6.32
N ILE A 32 6.78 -7.08 5.51
CA ILE A 32 6.13 -7.93 4.51
C ILE A 32 5.55 -9.18 5.19
N ILE A 33 4.23 -9.27 5.19
CA ILE A 33 3.49 -10.46 5.59
C ILE A 33 3.39 -11.41 4.40
N LYS A 34 3.92 -12.62 4.56
CA LYS A 34 3.83 -13.69 3.56
C LYS A 34 2.85 -14.76 4.03
N PHE A 35 1.88 -15.08 3.20
CA PHE A 35 0.90 -16.14 3.48
C PHE A 35 0.51 -16.87 2.20
N GLN A 36 0.10 -18.14 2.31
CA GLN A 36 -0.44 -18.89 1.18
C GLN A 36 -1.96 -18.71 1.10
N ASN A 37 -2.48 -18.44 -0.09
CA ASN A 37 -3.92 -18.44 -0.31
C ASN A 37 -4.47 -19.87 -0.50
N ALA A 38 -5.78 -19.99 -0.68
CA ALA A 38 -6.44 -21.28 -0.94
C ALA A 38 -5.98 -21.99 -2.22
N LYS A 39 -5.25 -21.29 -3.11
CA LYS A 39 -4.65 -21.84 -4.33
C LYS A 39 -3.18 -22.25 -4.15
N LEU A 40 -2.66 -22.23 -2.93
CA LEU A 40 -1.25 -22.47 -2.61
C LEU A 40 -0.29 -21.43 -3.23
N GLU A 41 -0.82 -20.29 -3.67
CA GLU A 41 0.00 -19.18 -4.15
C GLU A 41 0.53 -18.40 -2.95
N THR A 42 1.83 -18.16 -2.92
CA THR A 42 2.47 -17.30 -1.92
C THR A 42 2.12 -15.84 -2.22
N ILE A 43 1.39 -15.22 -1.30
CA ILE A 43 1.02 -13.82 -1.34
C ILE A 43 1.92 -13.05 -0.36
N SER A 44 2.51 -11.96 -0.85
CA SER A 44 3.22 -10.98 -0.04
C SER A 44 2.35 -9.73 0.09
N ALA A 45 2.18 -9.22 1.30
CA ALA A 45 1.38 -8.03 1.56
C ALA A 45 1.96 -7.20 2.70
N VAL A 46 1.76 -5.88 2.65
CA VAL A 46 1.98 -4.98 3.78
C VAL A 46 0.66 -4.71 4.49
N GLU A 47 0.70 -4.46 5.80
CA GLU A 47 -0.50 -4.22 6.60
C GLU A 47 -0.65 -2.75 6.96
N VAL A 48 -1.81 -2.16 6.66
CA VAL A 48 -2.23 -0.87 7.21
C VAL A 48 -3.54 -1.03 7.96
N ARG A 49 -3.74 -0.23 9.00
CA ARG A 49 -4.87 -0.37 9.92
C ARG A 49 -5.63 0.94 10.04
N THR A 50 -6.95 0.81 10.03
CA THR A 50 -7.89 1.85 10.46
C THR A 50 -8.53 1.42 11.78
N GLU A 51 -9.41 2.24 12.36
CA GLU A 51 -10.05 1.94 13.65
C GLU A 51 -10.80 0.58 13.67
N ASP A 52 -11.42 0.19 12.56
CA ASP A 52 -12.26 -1.03 12.48
C ASP A 52 -11.76 -2.09 11.48
N THR A 53 -10.88 -1.69 10.56
CA THR A 53 -10.47 -2.52 9.41
C THR A 53 -8.96 -2.64 9.29
N ILE A 54 -8.50 -3.87 9.12
CA ILE A 54 -7.12 -4.21 8.79
C ILE A 54 -7.06 -4.48 7.28
N TYR A 55 -6.27 -3.70 6.57
CA TYR A 55 -6.03 -3.84 5.14
C TYR A 55 -4.69 -4.54 4.91
N LEU A 56 -4.72 -5.62 4.14
CA LEU A 56 -3.54 -6.33 3.67
C LEU A 56 -3.36 -5.96 2.20
N VAL A 57 -2.46 -5.02 1.94
CA VAL A 57 -2.19 -4.52 0.60
C VAL A 57 -1.15 -5.40 -0.05
N LYS A 58 -1.56 -6.05 -1.14
CA LYS A 58 -0.74 -7.01 -1.86
C LYS A 58 0.41 -6.30 -2.56
N ILE A 59 1.63 -6.73 -2.28
CA ILE A 59 2.83 -6.18 -2.90
C ILE A 59 2.93 -6.71 -4.32
N SER A 60 3.01 -5.79 -5.27
CA SER A 60 3.29 -6.06 -6.67
C SER A 60 4.32 -5.04 -7.17
N LEU A 61 4.99 -5.34 -8.28
CA LEU A 61 5.90 -4.39 -8.95
C LEU A 61 5.25 -3.03 -9.25
N GLN A 62 3.92 -3.00 -9.46
CA GLN A 62 3.18 -1.77 -9.68
C GLN A 62 3.06 -0.94 -8.40
N LEU A 63 2.82 -1.59 -7.25
CA LEU A 63 2.74 -0.89 -5.97
C LEU A 63 4.07 -0.24 -5.62
N GLU A 64 5.19 -0.95 -5.79
CA GLU A 64 6.53 -0.43 -5.54
C GLU A 64 6.79 0.84 -6.36
N LYS A 65 6.50 0.77 -7.66
CA LYS A 65 6.66 1.90 -8.56
C LYS A 65 5.78 3.09 -8.17
N THR A 66 4.51 2.86 -7.83
CA THR A 66 3.60 3.93 -7.45
C THR A 66 4.01 4.59 -6.13
N MET A 67 4.53 3.83 -5.16
CA MET A 67 5.05 4.40 -3.92
C MET A 67 6.29 5.27 -4.17
N GLU A 68 7.19 4.83 -5.05
CA GLU A 68 8.38 5.61 -5.46
C GLU A 68 7.97 6.90 -6.18
N ASP A 69 7.09 6.81 -7.20
CA ASP A 69 6.58 7.96 -7.95
C ASP A 69 5.86 8.97 -7.01
N TYR A 70 5.01 8.52 -6.08
CA TYR A 70 4.31 9.40 -5.12
C TYR A 70 5.22 10.07 -4.10
N THR A 71 6.33 9.44 -3.72
CA THR A 71 7.29 10.02 -2.77
C THR A 71 8.14 11.11 -3.45
N ASP A 72 8.43 10.97 -4.75
CA ASP A 72 9.16 11.96 -5.54
C ASP A 72 8.25 13.13 -6.00
N ASP A 73 6.94 12.87 -6.17
CA ASP A 73 5.93 13.85 -6.57
C ASP A 73 5.40 14.77 -5.44
N GLU A 74 5.93 14.72 -4.21
CA GLU A 74 5.79 15.85 -3.26
C GLU A 74 6.57 17.10 -3.72
N THR A 75 7.18 17.07 -4.91
CA THR A 75 7.71 18.26 -5.60
C THR A 75 6.89 18.72 -6.84
N SER A 76 5.76 18.08 -7.16
CA SER A 76 5.05 18.34 -8.44
C SER A 76 3.52 18.46 -8.37
N PHE A 77 2.93 18.75 -7.19
CA PHE A 77 1.53 19.19 -7.12
C PHE A 77 1.41 20.65 -6.64
N ASP A 78 2.17 21.55 -7.26
CA ASP A 78 1.80 22.96 -7.33
C ASP A 78 1.72 23.40 -8.80
N GLU A 79 0.77 22.83 -9.52
CA GLU A 79 0.16 23.52 -10.66
C GLU A 79 -1.35 23.46 -10.50
N ASN A 80 -1.93 24.53 -9.95
CA ASN A 80 -2.92 25.41 -10.58
C ASN A 80 -3.89 25.99 -9.54
N ASP A 81 -3.70 27.25 -9.13
CA ASP A 81 -4.75 28.28 -9.28
C ASP A 81 -4.21 29.73 -9.16
N PHE A 82 -4.34 30.49 -10.25
CA PHE A 82 -4.18 31.95 -10.49
C PHE A 82 -2.82 32.58 -10.88
#